data_AF-E1WXT6-F1
#
_entry.id   AF-E1WXT6-F1
#
_cell.length_a   1.000
_cell.length_b   1.000
_cell.length_c   1.000
_cell.angle_alpha   90.00
_cell.angle_beta   90.00
_cell.angle_gamma   90.00
#
_symmetry.space_group_name_H-M   'P 1'
#
loop_
_entity.id
_entity.type
_entity.pdbx_description
1 polymer ?
#
loop_
_entity_poly.entity_id
_entity_poly.type
_entity_poly.pdbx_seq_one_letter_code
_entity_poly.pdbx_strand_id
1 'polypeptide(L)'
;MSLVKKSICTLAVLSTLATNALEAESPIQRVTALDRMMSTINPNVEIDAPLFRNTDEAKKAYGSEYIKILVQEAHKKAEFLLNEGNVKAYNAFMTLALTVPLQEGLYLHVRETNDSKGLCNDHSNSGDLIFAYTKEKLEEKYTADELEQKKSSSTNYKYFVQNFKTGENPFFPDCKNVQDNDVIRQIIRGGDGTDMGAMQLSIRWHTENYFAKDGHKSLRKTFAYGLKYLMEGFKPLIYNFKSTSKTWEKRVECLRKLEKWHVFPSKRKYSIDYKKVIRGTWAGKYNSGNLNKTCRFADSGSPYKGHDEGFLKNLDKVLDIENLEKIGVFDSTSFEMNEESRSAYEQIISNFKNEENNRDKIEAILN
;
A
#
# COMPACT_ATOMS: atom_id res chain seq x y z
N MET A 1 -9.15 82.69 26.86
CA MET A 1 -10.02 81.56 27.30
C MET A 1 -10.44 80.82 26.05
N SER A 2 -9.85 79.66 25.74
CA SER A 2 -10.42 78.32 26.05
C SER A 2 -11.69 78.08 25.20
N LEU A 3 -11.83 77.11 24.29
CA LEU A 3 -11.29 75.76 24.17
C LEU A 3 -11.51 75.21 22.74
N VAL A 4 -10.60 74.30 22.38
CA VAL A 4 -10.50 73.36 21.25
C VAL A 4 -11.78 72.58 20.93
N LYS A 5 -12.02 72.28 19.64
CA LYS A 5 -12.48 70.96 19.09
C LYS A 5 -12.52 71.02 17.55
N LYS A 6 -11.41 70.66 16.88
CA LYS A 6 -11.11 69.35 16.24
C LYS A 6 -11.99 69.02 15.03
N SER A 7 -11.36 69.17 13.87
CA SER A 7 -11.78 68.79 12.52
C SER A 7 -12.11 67.31 12.39
N ILE A 8 -13.16 67.00 11.62
CA ILE A 8 -13.41 65.67 11.06
C ILE A 8 -13.22 65.80 9.54
N CYS A 9 -12.09 65.30 9.04
CA CYS A 9 -11.89 65.04 7.62
C CYS A 9 -12.50 63.67 7.31
N THR A 10 -13.49 63.66 6.43
CA THR A 10 -14.08 62.46 5.84
C THR A 10 -13.06 61.84 4.88
N LEU A 11 -12.40 60.75 5.29
CA LEU A 11 -11.64 59.89 4.39
C LEU A 11 -12.60 58.83 3.83
N ALA A 12 -12.94 58.94 2.55
CA ALA A 12 -13.59 57.87 1.80
C ALA A 12 -12.53 56.77 1.54
N VAL A 13 -12.55 55.73 2.37
CA VAL A 13 -11.85 54.47 2.06
C VAL A 13 -12.78 53.66 1.17
N LEU A 14 -12.46 53.60 -0.12
CA LEU A 14 -12.96 52.57 -1.02
C LEU A 14 -12.45 51.22 -0.50
N SER A 15 -13.32 50.51 0.23
CA SER A 15 -13.18 49.09 0.46
C SER A 15 -13.46 48.36 -0.85
N THR A 16 -12.39 48.05 -1.59
CA THR A 16 -12.40 46.90 -2.50
C THR A 16 -12.64 45.66 -1.66
N LEU A 17 -13.91 45.28 -1.51
CA LEU A 17 -14.32 43.95 -1.12
C LEU A 17 -13.81 43.00 -2.20
N ALA A 18 -12.62 42.45 -1.99
CA ALA A 18 -12.24 41.19 -2.60
C ALA A 18 -13.19 40.14 -2.00
N THR A 19 -14.34 39.96 -2.66
CA THR A 19 -15.13 38.74 -2.51
C THR A 19 -14.23 37.61 -3.01
N ASN A 20 -13.52 36.97 -2.07
CA ASN A 20 -13.08 35.60 -2.26
C ASN A 20 -14.36 34.80 -2.51
N ALA A 21 -14.66 34.58 -3.79
CA ALA A 21 -15.54 33.49 -4.17
C ALA A 21 -14.86 32.24 -3.60
N LEU A 22 -15.43 31.69 -2.51
CA LEU A 22 -15.23 30.29 -2.20
C LEU A 22 -15.70 29.56 -3.46
N GLU A 23 -14.76 29.14 -4.30
CA GLU A 23 -15.03 28.08 -5.26
C GLU A 23 -15.60 26.93 -4.42
N ALA A 24 -16.89 26.66 -4.57
CA ALA A 24 -17.49 25.47 -4.01
C ALA A 24 -16.69 24.30 -4.60
N GLU A 25 -15.83 23.66 -3.79
CA GLU A 25 -15.07 22.51 -4.23
C GLU A 25 -16.04 21.52 -4.87
N SER A 26 -15.80 21.20 -6.15
CA SER A 26 -16.61 20.25 -6.88
C SER A 26 -16.69 18.94 -6.07
N PRO A 27 -17.87 18.32 -5.92
CA PRO A 27 -18.02 17.15 -5.08
C PRO A 27 -17.07 16.02 -5.50
N ILE A 28 -16.34 15.45 -4.53
CA ILE A 28 -15.38 14.37 -4.80
C ILE A 28 -16.16 13.14 -5.28
N GLN A 29 -15.95 12.74 -6.54
CA GLN A 29 -16.72 11.65 -7.15
C GLN A 29 -16.46 10.33 -6.43
N ARG A 30 -17.52 9.68 -5.93
CA ARG A 30 -17.40 8.39 -5.23
C ARG A 30 -16.89 7.28 -6.14
N VAL A 31 -15.97 6.46 -5.62
CA VAL A 31 -15.51 5.21 -6.25
C VAL A 31 -16.10 4.01 -5.51
N THR A 32 -17.26 3.51 -5.99
CA THR A 32 -18.02 2.45 -5.30
C THR A 32 -17.22 1.16 -5.10
N ALA A 33 -16.30 0.83 -6.01
CA ALA A 33 -15.46 -0.36 -5.90
C ALA A 33 -14.59 -0.38 -4.63
N LEU A 34 -14.25 0.79 -4.09
CA LEU A 34 -13.40 0.93 -2.90
C LEU A 34 -14.18 0.84 -1.59
N ASP A 35 -15.49 1.04 -1.58
CA ASP A 35 -16.28 1.15 -0.33
C ASP A 35 -16.19 -0.12 0.54
N ARG A 36 -16.06 -1.29 -0.11
CA ARG A 36 -15.91 -2.58 0.57
C ARG A 36 -14.49 -2.87 1.06
N MET A 37 -13.55 -1.96 0.88
CA MET A 37 -12.13 -2.12 1.24
C MET A 37 -11.63 -0.91 2.02
N MET A 38 -12.52 -0.11 2.59
CA MET A 38 -12.18 1.12 3.29
C MET A 38 -12.76 1.12 4.70
N SER A 39 -12.04 1.73 5.63
CA SER A 39 -12.53 2.05 6.98
C SER A 39 -12.34 3.54 7.25
N THR A 40 -13.32 4.18 7.89
CA THR A 40 -13.30 5.62 8.11
C THR A 40 -12.32 5.99 9.22
N ILE A 41 -11.50 7.00 8.97
CA ILE A 41 -10.52 7.55 9.90
C ILE A 41 -11.18 8.68 10.68
N ASN A 42 -10.86 8.80 11.97
CA ASN A 42 -11.33 9.89 12.80
C ASN A 42 -10.80 11.23 12.27
N PRO A 43 -11.65 12.25 12.04
CA PRO A 43 -11.24 13.53 11.47
C PRO A 43 -10.17 14.25 12.30
N ASN A 44 -10.11 14.00 13.61
CA ASN A 44 -9.14 14.61 14.52
C ASN A 44 -7.77 13.93 14.50
N VAL A 45 -7.61 12.81 13.78
CA VAL A 45 -6.32 12.13 13.65
C VAL A 45 -5.50 12.74 12.53
N GLU A 46 -4.24 13.05 12.83
CA GLU A 46 -3.25 13.45 11.84
C GLU A 46 -2.79 12.26 11.00
N ILE A 47 -2.73 12.48 9.69
CA ILE A 47 -2.29 11.48 8.70
C ILE A 47 -1.18 12.11 7.87
N ASP A 48 -0.06 11.40 7.78
CA ASP A 48 1.10 11.77 6.98
C ASP A 48 1.12 10.96 5.68
N ALA A 49 0.17 11.26 4.78
CA ALA A 49 0.03 10.59 3.50
C ALA A 49 -0.63 11.49 2.46
N PRO A 50 -0.28 11.36 1.16
CA PRO A 50 -1.07 11.98 0.11
C PRO A 50 -2.50 11.41 0.13
N LEU A 51 -3.49 12.26 -0.11
CA LEU A 51 -4.91 11.87 -0.10
C LEU A 51 -5.37 11.59 -1.53
N PHE A 52 -5.87 10.38 -1.77
CA PHE A 52 -6.50 10.07 -3.05
C PHE A 52 -7.87 10.77 -3.13
N ARG A 53 -8.06 11.64 -4.13
CA ARG A 53 -9.35 12.21 -4.51
C ARG A 53 -9.65 11.83 -5.97
N ASN A 54 -10.89 11.51 -6.28
CA ASN A 54 -11.26 10.99 -7.59
C ASN A 54 -11.54 12.10 -8.62
N THR A 55 -10.53 12.94 -8.86
CA THR A 55 -10.45 13.88 -9.99
C THR A 55 -9.12 13.62 -10.70
N ASP A 56 -9.02 13.89 -12.00
CA ASP A 56 -7.80 13.55 -12.75
C ASP A 56 -6.57 14.32 -12.23
N GLU A 57 -6.73 15.60 -11.89
CA GLU A 57 -5.66 16.43 -11.33
C GLU A 57 -5.17 15.90 -9.97
N ALA A 58 -6.11 15.58 -9.07
CA ALA A 58 -5.76 15.11 -7.74
C ALA A 58 -5.19 13.68 -7.77
N LYS A 59 -5.71 12.82 -8.65
CA LYS A 59 -5.14 11.48 -8.93
C LYS A 59 -3.69 11.58 -9.38
N LYS A 60 -3.39 12.51 -10.29
CA LYS A 60 -2.03 12.71 -10.79
C LYS A 60 -1.08 13.18 -9.70
N ALA A 61 -1.49 14.14 -8.88
CA ALA A 61 -0.71 14.60 -7.73
C ALA A 61 -0.47 13.48 -6.71
N TYR A 62 -1.54 12.77 -6.33
CA TYR A 62 -1.48 11.61 -5.44
C TYR A 62 -0.52 10.54 -5.97
N GLY A 63 -0.69 10.14 -7.23
CA GLY A 63 0.08 9.10 -7.87
C GLY A 63 1.56 9.41 -7.95
N SER A 64 1.88 10.67 -8.29
CA SER A 64 3.26 11.13 -8.38
C SER A 64 3.98 11.06 -7.03
N GLU A 65 3.33 11.53 -5.96
CA GLU A 65 3.89 11.50 -4.61
C GLU A 65 3.96 10.08 -4.05
N TYR A 66 2.92 9.27 -4.27
CA TYR A 66 2.88 7.87 -3.85
C TYR A 66 4.08 7.07 -4.42
N ILE A 67 4.31 7.19 -5.73
CA ILE A 67 5.42 6.51 -6.40
C ILE A 67 6.77 7.10 -5.98
N LYS A 68 6.88 8.42 -5.83
CA LYS A 68 8.10 9.06 -5.32
C LYS A 68 8.51 8.48 -3.97
N ILE A 69 7.61 8.47 -2.99
CA ILE A 69 7.88 7.92 -1.65
C ILE A 69 8.23 6.42 -1.74
N LEU A 70 7.49 5.65 -2.55
CA LEU A 70 7.73 4.21 -2.73
C LEU A 70 9.14 3.93 -3.27
N VAL A 71 9.54 4.62 -4.34
CA VAL A 71 10.86 4.46 -4.97
C VAL A 71 11.97 4.89 -4.01
N GLN A 72 11.81 6.00 -3.31
CA GLN A 72 12.78 6.46 -2.31
C GLN A 72 12.98 5.41 -1.20
N GLU A 73 11.91 4.88 -0.62
CA GLU A 73 12.04 3.89 0.44
C GLU A 73 12.55 2.55 -0.08
N ALA A 74 12.19 2.14 -1.30
CA ALA A 74 12.69 0.92 -1.93
C ALA A 74 14.19 1.02 -2.22
N HIS A 75 14.64 2.15 -2.76
CA HIS A 75 16.05 2.43 -3.01
C HIS A 75 16.85 2.36 -1.71
N LYS A 76 16.42 3.03 -0.64
CA LYS A 76 17.08 2.95 0.69
C LYS A 76 17.23 1.52 1.21
N LYS A 77 16.31 0.60 0.87
CA LYS A 77 16.44 -0.82 1.26
C LYS A 77 17.34 -1.62 0.35
N ALA A 78 17.43 -1.27 -0.92
CA ALA A 78 18.12 -2.04 -1.95
C ALA A 78 19.50 -1.49 -2.33
N GLU A 79 19.85 -0.27 -1.95
CA GLU A 79 21.09 0.42 -2.34
C GLU A 79 22.34 -0.44 -2.09
N PHE A 80 22.38 -1.20 -1.00
CA PHE A 80 23.50 -2.09 -0.72
C PHE A 80 23.76 -3.11 -1.85
N LEU A 81 22.73 -3.55 -2.58
CA LEU A 81 22.86 -4.45 -3.73
C LEU A 81 23.60 -3.77 -4.88
N LEU A 82 23.43 -2.45 -5.08
CA LEU A 82 24.22 -1.69 -6.04
C LEU A 82 25.68 -1.59 -5.60
N ASN A 83 25.92 -1.31 -4.32
CA ASN A 83 27.26 -1.21 -3.74
C ASN A 83 28.04 -2.55 -3.87
N GLU A 84 27.33 -3.67 -3.85
CA GLU A 84 27.89 -5.01 -4.09
C GLU A 84 28.01 -5.38 -5.58
N GLY A 85 27.58 -4.52 -6.50
CA GLY A 85 27.56 -4.79 -7.94
C GLY A 85 26.46 -5.77 -8.39
N ASN A 86 25.49 -6.10 -7.51
CA ASN A 86 24.38 -6.98 -7.82
C ASN A 86 23.17 -6.23 -8.40
N VAL A 87 23.40 -5.58 -9.54
CA VAL A 87 22.42 -4.76 -10.28
C VAL A 87 21.13 -5.55 -10.56
N LYS A 88 21.24 -6.82 -10.96
CA LYS A 88 20.06 -7.64 -11.26
C LYS A 88 19.16 -7.83 -10.04
N ALA A 89 19.74 -8.07 -8.86
CA ALA A 89 18.97 -8.18 -7.63
C ALA A 89 18.38 -6.83 -7.20
N TYR A 90 19.12 -5.73 -7.37
CA TYR A 90 18.59 -4.38 -7.12
C TYR A 90 17.34 -4.12 -7.97
N ASN A 91 17.44 -4.27 -9.30
CA ASN A 91 16.31 -4.05 -10.21
C ASN A 91 15.14 -4.97 -9.89
N ALA A 92 15.40 -6.24 -9.56
CA ALA A 92 14.35 -7.17 -9.17
C ALA A 92 13.64 -6.76 -7.88
N PHE A 93 14.37 -6.24 -6.88
CA PHE A 93 13.75 -5.72 -5.67
C PHE A 93 12.95 -4.44 -5.92
N MET A 94 13.45 -3.54 -6.76
CA MET A 94 12.70 -2.33 -7.14
C MET A 94 11.40 -2.68 -7.87
N THR A 95 11.43 -3.63 -8.82
CA THR A 95 10.22 -4.14 -9.49
C THR A 95 9.26 -4.83 -8.51
N LEU A 96 9.78 -5.59 -7.54
CA LEU A 96 8.96 -6.17 -6.46
C LEU A 96 8.29 -5.08 -5.62
N ALA A 97 9.02 -4.02 -5.28
CA ALA A 97 8.51 -2.89 -4.52
C ALA A 97 7.38 -2.16 -5.24
N LEU A 98 7.40 -2.07 -6.58
CA LEU A 98 6.28 -1.55 -7.37
C LEU A 98 5.12 -2.55 -7.41
N THR A 99 5.39 -3.84 -7.52
CA THR A 99 4.35 -4.87 -7.69
C THR A 99 3.50 -5.10 -6.43
N VAL A 100 4.12 -5.15 -5.24
CA VAL A 100 3.41 -5.53 -4.00
C VAL A 100 2.32 -4.52 -3.63
N PRO A 101 2.55 -3.20 -3.61
CA PRO A 101 1.48 -2.24 -3.30
C PRO A 101 0.34 -2.23 -4.33
N LEU A 102 0.60 -2.59 -5.60
CA LEU A 102 -0.47 -2.79 -6.59
C LEU A 102 -1.29 -4.03 -6.27
N GLN A 103 -0.62 -5.14 -5.93
CA GLN A 103 -1.29 -6.40 -5.56
C GLN A 103 -2.13 -6.26 -4.30
N GLU A 104 -1.54 -5.67 -3.27
CA GLU A 104 -2.07 -5.70 -1.92
C GLU A 104 -2.98 -4.49 -1.68
N GLY A 105 -2.48 -3.28 -1.96
CA GLY A 105 -3.16 -2.03 -1.64
C GLY A 105 -3.80 -1.33 -2.84
N LEU A 106 -3.78 -1.90 -4.04
CA LEU A 106 -4.30 -1.26 -5.26
C LEU A 106 -3.67 0.13 -5.54
N TYR A 107 -2.43 0.34 -5.10
CA TYR A 107 -1.78 1.67 -5.05
C TYR A 107 -2.53 2.75 -4.25
N LEU A 108 -3.34 2.34 -3.28
CA LEU A 108 -4.06 3.22 -2.37
C LEU A 108 -3.51 3.10 -0.95
N HIS A 109 -3.53 4.20 -0.21
CA HIS A 109 -3.32 4.18 1.23
C HIS A 109 -4.49 4.83 1.96
N VAL A 110 -4.73 6.10 1.69
CA VAL A 110 -5.84 6.88 2.24
C VAL A 110 -6.55 7.58 1.10
N ARG A 111 -7.88 7.52 1.10
CA ARG A 111 -8.74 8.32 0.23
C ARG A 111 -9.48 9.38 1.01
N GLU A 112 -9.85 10.43 0.30
CA GLU A 112 -10.84 11.41 0.74
C GLU A 112 -12.04 11.36 -0.20
N THR A 113 -13.25 11.46 0.35
CA THR A 113 -14.50 11.34 -0.39
C THR A 113 -15.63 12.04 0.35
N ASN A 114 -16.66 12.47 -0.40
CA ASN A 114 -17.85 13.05 0.22
C ASN A 114 -18.70 11.95 0.89
N ASP A 115 -19.18 12.20 2.11
CA ASP A 115 -20.04 11.27 2.85
C ASP A 115 -21.53 11.43 2.51
N SER A 116 -21.83 11.45 1.20
CA SER A 116 -23.19 11.71 0.71
C SER A 116 -24.26 10.67 1.11
N LYS A 117 -23.87 9.53 1.73
CA LYS A 117 -24.77 8.37 1.99
C LYS A 117 -24.41 7.52 3.23
N GLY A 118 -23.58 7.98 4.16
CA GLY A 118 -23.14 7.15 5.31
C GLY A 118 -22.14 6.07 4.89
N LEU A 119 -21.03 6.49 4.28
CA LEU A 119 -19.86 5.67 3.95
C LEU A 119 -19.12 5.19 5.20
N CYS A 120 -19.24 5.90 6.32
CA CYS A 120 -18.86 5.33 7.60
C CYS A 120 -19.85 4.21 7.97
N ASN A 121 -19.34 2.99 8.09
CA ASN A 121 -20.10 1.83 8.55
C ASN A 121 -19.47 1.29 9.83
N ASP A 122 -20.26 1.17 10.90
CA ASP A 122 -19.79 0.62 12.17
C ASP A 122 -19.20 -0.78 12.00
N HIS A 123 -19.74 -1.60 11.08
CA HIS A 123 -19.20 -2.95 10.81
C HIS A 123 -17.73 -2.94 10.37
N SER A 124 -17.31 -1.93 9.59
CA SER A 124 -15.91 -1.77 9.16
C SER A 124 -15.03 -1.05 10.18
N ASN A 125 -15.63 -0.33 11.11
CA ASN A 125 -14.95 0.54 12.07
C ASN A 125 -14.92 -0.04 13.51
N SER A 126 -15.68 -1.10 13.79
CA SER A 126 -15.77 -1.74 15.11
C SER A 126 -14.82 -2.92 15.30
N GLY A 127 -14.30 -3.49 14.20
CA GLY A 127 -13.55 -4.74 14.20
C GLY A 127 -14.42 -5.98 13.93
N ASP A 128 -15.70 -5.82 13.61
CA ASP A 128 -16.62 -6.93 13.33
C ASP A 128 -16.28 -7.71 12.06
N LEU A 129 -15.59 -7.08 11.10
CA LEU A 129 -15.07 -7.73 9.89
C LEU A 129 -14.20 -8.96 10.18
N ILE A 130 -13.56 -9.03 11.36
CA ILE A 130 -12.74 -10.16 11.81
C ILE A 130 -13.58 -11.44 11.94
N PHE A 131 -14.88 -11.29 12.20
CA PHE A 131 -15.79 -12.40 12.48
C PHE A 131 -16.70 -12.74 11.29
N ALA A 132 -17.09 -11.73 10.51
CA ALA A 132 -17.85 -11.89 9.27
C ALA A 132 -17.66 -10.72 8.30
N TYR A 133 -17.60 -11.01 7.00
CA TYR A 133 -17.34 -9.99 5.95
C TYR A 133 -18.48 -8.96 5.80
N THR A 134 -19.71 -9.30 6.16
CA THR A 134 -20.85 -8.38 6.14
C THR A 134 -21.60 -8.45 7.46
N LYS A 135 -22.40 -7.41 7.75
CA LYS A 135 -23.21 -7.33 8.96
C LYS A 135 -24.27 -8.44 8.99
N GLU A 136 -24.91 -8.70 7.85
CA GLU A 136 -25.94 -9.75 7.74
C GLU A 136 -25.35 -11.12 8.08
N LYS A 137 -24.16 -11.43 7.54
CA LYS A 137 -23.46 -12.69 7.86
C LYS A 137 -22.98 -12.77 9.31
N LEU A 138 -22.77 -11.64 9.97
CA LEU A 138 -22.41 -11.60 11.38
C LEU A 138 -23.62 -11.99 12.23
N GLU A 139 -24.76 -11.36 11.94
CA GLU A 139 -26.04 -11.56 12.64
C GLU A 139 -26.62 -12.96 12.39
N GLU A 140 -26.42 -13.53 11.21
CA GLU A 140 -26.78 -14.94 10.91
C GLU A 140 -25.93 -15.94 11.70
N LYS A 141 -24.67 -15.59 12.01
CA LYS A 141 -23.68 -16.53 12.55
C LYS A 141 -23.59 -16.50 14.07
N TYR A 142 -23.91 -15.37 14.69
CA TYR A 142 -23.75 -15.16 16.13
C TYR A 142 -24.93 -14.39 16.71
N THR A 143 -25.44 -14.87 17.85
CA THR A 143 -26.19 -14.00 18.77
C THR A 143 -25.28 -12.93 19.37
N ALA A 144 -25.85 -11.88 19.97
CA ALA A 144 -25.08 -10.80 20.60
C ALA A 144 -24.12 -11.32 21.70
N ASP A 145 -24.60 -12.21 22.56
CA ASP A 145 -23.80 -12.80 23.65
C ASP A 145 -22.67 -13.69 23.11
N GLU A 146 -22.94 -14.48 22.08
CA GLU A 146 -21.91 -15.30 21.42
C GLU A 146 -20.85 -14.43 20.76
N LEU A 147 -21.24 -13.34 20.08
CA LEU A 147 -20.30 -12.42 19.45
C LEU A 147 -19.40 -11.77 20.50
N GLU A 148 -19.95 -11.34 21.64
CA GLU A 148 -19.17 -10.74 22.73
C GLU A 148 -18.19 -11.75 23.34
N GLN A 149 -18.59 -13.01 23.49
CA GLN A 149 -17.69 -14.08 23.90
C GLN A 149 -16.57 -14.34 22.87
N LYS A 150 -16.87 -14.25 21.57
CA LYS A 150 -15.85 -14.35 20.50
C LYS A 150 -14.90 -13.16 20.50
N LYS A 151 -15.40 -11.96 20.71
CA LYS A 151 -14.60 -10.72 20.85
C LYS A 151 -13.62 -10.81 22.01
N SER A 152 -14.11 -11.17 23.19
CA SER A 152 -13.28 -11.29 24.40
C SER A 152 -12.22 -12.39 24.34
N SER A 153 -12.41 -13.41 23.50
CA SER A 153 -11.43 -14.49 23.28
C SER A 153 -10.51 -14.26 22.06
N SER A 154 -10.86 -13.36 21.14
CA SER A 154 -10.10 -13.12 19.91
C SER A 154 -8.89 -12.22 20.13
N THR A 155 -7.69 -12.77 19.95
CA THR A 155 -6.44 -12.00 19.98
C THR A 155 -6.41 -10.89 18.92
N ASN A 156 -6.88 -11.17 17.70
CA ASN A 156 -6.91 -10.18 16.61
C ASN A 156 -7.83 -9.00 16.96
N TYR A 157 -8.99 -9.28 17.56
CA TYR A 157 -9.92 -8.24 17.99
C TYR A 157 -9.34 -7.40 19.13
N LYS A 158 -8.66 -8.03 20.10
CA LYS A 158 -7.95 -7.31 21.16
C LYS A 158 -6.90 -6.36 20.60
N TYR A 159 -6.09 -6.80 19.65
CA TYR A 159 -5.12 -5.93 18.98
C TYR A 159 -5.81 -4.82 18.19
N PHE A 160 -6.90 -5.11 17.47
CA PHE A 160 -7.68 -4.10 16.77
C PHE A 160 -8.17 -3.01 17.73
N VAL A 161 -8.82 -3.40 18.82
CA VAL A 161 -9.32 -2.45 19.82
C VAL A 161 -8.17 -1.63 20.41
N GLN A 162 -7.10 -2.31 20.85
CA GLN A 162 -5.93 -1.67 21.45
C GLN A 162 -5.34 -0.57 20.55
N ASN A 163 -5.20 -0.83 19.24
CA ASN A 163 -4.50 0.08 18.34
C ASN A 163 -5.42 1.12 17.68
N PHE A 164 -6.73 0.84 17.56
CA PHE A 164 -7.61 1.70 16.77
C PHE A 164 -8.84 2.25 17.49
N LYS A 165 -9.24 1.68 18.62
CA LYS A 165 -10.45 2.06 19.36
C LYS A 165 -10.19 2.66 20.73
N THR A 166 -8.94 2.75 21.17
CA THR A 166 -8.56 3.37 22.45
C THR A 166 -8.15 4.83 22.28
N GLY A 167 -8.16 5.57 23.39
CA GLY A 167 -7.80 6.99 23.45
C GLY A 167 -8.98 7.95 23.27
N GLU A 168 -8.71 9.24 23.45
CA GLU A 168 -9.73 10.31 23.30
C GLU A 168 -10.16 10.48 21.84
N ASN A 169 -9.22 10.33 20.91
CA ASN A 169 -9.44 10.37 19.47
C ASN A 169 -9.05 9.01 18.86
N PRO A 170 -9.89 7.97 18.99
CA PRO A 170 -9.58 6.65 18.43
C PRO A 170 -9.41 6.75 16.91
N PHE A 171 -8.48 5.97 16.35
CA PHE A 171 -8.20 5.97 14.90
C PHE A 171 -9.44 5.67 14.06
N PHE A 172 -10.22 4.67 14.49
CA PHE A 172 -11.52 4.36 13.92
C PHE A 172 -12.63 4.90 14.85
N PRO A 173 -13.34 5.97 14.44
CA PRO A 173 -14.41 6.55 15.24
C PRO A 173 -15.63 5.62 15.20
N ASP A 174 -16.53 5.81 16.16
CA ASP A 174 -17.91 5.34 16.02
C ASP A 174 -18.59 6.20 14.95
N CYS A 175 -19.33 5.58 14.03
CA CYS A 175 -19.80 6.30 12.86
C CYS A 175 -20.78 7.42 13.21
N LYS A 176 -21.53 7.29 14.32
CA LYS A 176 -22.39 8.34 14.88
C LYS A 176 -21.67 9.67 15.17
N ASN A 177 -20.36 9.64 15.40
CA ASN A 177 -19.57 10.83 15.72
C ASN A 177 -19.04 11.56 14.47
N VAL A 178 -19.24 11.01 13.28
CA VAL A 178 -18.74 11.56 12.01
C VAL A 178 -19.81 11.68 10.93
N GLN A 179 -21.09 11.44 11.26
CA GLN A 179 -22.20 11.43 10.30
C GLN A 179 -22.46 12.79 9.66
N ASP A 180 -22.11 13.87 10.35
CA ASP A 180 -22.32 15.24 9.89
C ASP A 180 -21.13 15.80 9.09
N ASN A 181 -20.08 14.99 8.85
CA ASN A 181 -18.93 15.43 8.06
C ASN A 181 -19.20 15.24 6.57
N ASP A 182 -19.28 16.34 5.82
CA ASP A 182 -19.46 16.30 4.36
C ASP A 182 -18.32 15.58 3.64
N VAL A 183 -17.10 15.63 4.21
CA VAL A 183 -15.89 15.02 3.67
C VAL A 183 -15.25 14.13 4.72
N ILE A 184 -15.02 12.87 4.37
CA ILE A 184 -14.37 11.88 5.25
C ILE A 184 -13.08 11.35 4.62
N ARG A 185 -12.16 10.96 5.51
CA ARG A 185 -10.92 10.25 5.14
C ARG A 185 -11.07 8.78 5.47
N GLN A 186 -10.60 7.90 4.59
CA GLN A 186 -10.69 6.45 4.80
C GLN A 186 -9.39 5.75 4.41
N ILE A 187 -8.97 4.77 5.20
CA ILE A 187 -7.78 3.95 4.93
C ILE A 187 -8.17 2.67 4.21
N ILE A 188 -7.36 2.22 3.25
CA ILE A 188 -7.57 0.93 2.60
C ILE A 188 -7.31 -0.23 3.56
N ARG A 189 -8.12 -1.28 3.46
CA ARG A 189 -8.08 -2.47 4.29
C ARG A 189 -8.34 -3.77 3.52
N GLY A 190 -7.89 -4.88 4.10
CA GLY A 190 -8.12 -6.23 3.61
C GLY A 190 -9.54 -6.71 3.90
N GLY A 191 -9.92 -7.83 3.32
CA GLY A 191 -11.31 -8.33 3.37
C GLY A 191 -11.86 -8.47 4.80
N ASP A 192 -11.07 -9.00 5.72
CA ASP A 192 -11.43 -9.24 7.13
C ASP A 192 -11.10 -8.06 8.07
N GLY A 193 -10.62 -6.94 7.51
CA GLY A 193 -10.26 -5.74 8.28
C GLY A 193 -8.99 -5.88 9.12
N THR A 194 -8.22 -6.96 8.98
CA THR A 194 -6.97 -7.15 9.74
C THR A 194 -5.74 -6.59 9.05
N ASP A 195 -5.76 -6.47 7.73
CA ASP A 195 -4.64 -5.97 6.92
C ASP A 195 -4.87 -4.51 6.52
N MET A 196 -3.95 -3.59 6.82
CA MET A 196 -4.15 -2.14 6.62
C MET A 196 -3.13 -1.49 5.68
N GLY A 197 -3.59 -0.48 4.94
CA GLY A 197 -2.77 0.46 4.20
C GLY A 197 -2.19 -0.08 2.88
N ALA A 198 -1.31 0.69 2.26
CA ALA A 198 -0.76 0.42 0.92
C ALA A 198 -0.05 -0.94 0.78
N MET A 199 0.49 -1.44 1.89
CA MET A 199 1.20 -2.71 1.94
C MET A 199 0.33 -3.85 2.51
N GLN A 200 -0.91 -3.57 2.94
CA GLN A 200 -1.80 -4.54 3.62
C GLN A 200 -1.08 -5.30 4.74
N LEU A 201 -0.46 -4.55 5.65
CA LEU A 201 0.24 -5.16 6.78
C LEU A 201 -0.79 -5.67 7.79
N SER A 202 -0.70 -6.94 8.16
CA SER A 202 -1.65 -7.57 9.08
C SER A 202 -1.41 -7.18 10.53
N ILE A 203 -2.45 -6.75 11.23
CA ILE A 203 -2.40 -6.51 12.68
C ILE A 203 -2.03 -7.78 13.44
N ARG A 204 -2.46 -8.95 12.95
CA ARG A 204 -2.13 -10.24 13.56
C ARG A 204 -0.61 -10.46 13.73
N TRP A 205 0.19 -9.98 12.79
CA TRP A 205 1.63 -10.27 12.73
C TRP A 205 2.51 -9.06 12.98
N HIS A 206 1.95 -7.85 12.88
CA HIS A 206 2.72 -6.60 12.91
C HIS A 206 2.24 -5.62 13.98
N THR A 207 1.46 -6.08 14.98
CA THR A 207 0.93 -5.23 16.05
C THR A 207 2.04 -4.39 16.73
N GLU A 208 3.02 -5.02 17.35
CA GLU A 208 3.98 -4.34 18.25
C GLU A 208 4.96 -3.44 17.50
N ASN A 209 5.41 -3.88 16.32
CA ASN A 209 6.50 -3.23 15.60
C ASN A 209 6.03 -2.18 14.59
N TYR A 210 4.75 -2.17 14.25
CA TYR A 210 4.19 -1.28 13.23
C TYR A 210 2.94 -0.56 13.72
N PHE A 211 1.88 -1.27 14.12
CA PHE A 211 0.61 -0.63 14.51
C PHE A 211 0.72 0.17 15.80
N ALA A 212 1.34 -0.39 16.84
CA ALA A 212 1.55 0.26 18.13
C ALA A 212 2.48 1.49 18.05
N LYS A 213 3.15 1.68 16.91
CA LYS A 213 4.02 2.83 16.62
C LYS A 213 3.42 3.78 15.59
N ASP A 214 2.10 3.68 15.36
CA ASP A 214 1.36 4.50 14.41
C ASP A 214 1.90 4.45 12.98
N GLY A 215 2.53 3.34 12.58
CA GLY A 215 3.11 3.20 11.25
C GLY A 215 2.07 3.34 10.14
N HIS A 216 0.84 2.89 10.41
CA HIS A 216 -0.31 2.95 9.49
C HIS A 216 -0.85 4.35 9.22
N LYS A 217 -0.44 5.36 10.00
CA LYS A 217 -0.83 6.76 9.80
C LYS A 217 0.04 7.49 8.78
N SER A 218 1.15 6.88 8.34
CA SER A 218 2.11 7.48 7.41
C SER A 218 2.40 6.56 6.23
N LEU A 219 2.29 7.09 5.01
CA LEU A 219 2.62 6.33 3.81
C LEU A 219 4.11 5.94 3.78
N ARG A 220 4.99 6.88 4.16
CA ARG A 220 6.43 6.64 4.19
C ARG A 220 6.79 5.57 5.22
N LYS A 221 6.21 5.62 6.43
CA LYS A 221 6.43 4.57 7.45
C LYS A 221 5.88 3.21 6.99
N THR A 222 4.71 3.21 6.34
CA THR A 222 4.11 2.01 5.74
C THR A 222 5.06 1.35 4.75
N PHE A 223 5.61 2.10 3.81
CA PHE A 223 6.59 1.58 2.86
C PHE A 223 7.91 1.18 3.51
N ALA A 224 8.48 2.02 4.37
CA ALA A 224 9.74 1.71 5.05
C ALA A 224 9.67 0.37 5.80
N TYR A 225 8.55 0.11 6.49
CA TYR A 225 8.33 -1.15 7.19
C TYR A 225 8.03 -2.32 6.23
N GLY A 226 7.07 -2.16 5.31
CA GLY A 226 6.66 -3.23 4.39
C GLY A 226 7.79 -3.67 3.46
N LEU A 227 8.58 -2.72 2.95
CA LEU A 227 9.74 -3.00 2.09
C LEU A 227 10.88 -3.65 2.87
N LYS A 228 11.09 -3.28 4.15
CA LYS A 228 12.01 -4.02 5.02
C LYS A 228 11.57 -5.48 5.16
N TYR A 229 10.28 -5.72 5.40
CA TYR A 229 9.74 -7.08 5.53
C TYR A 229 9.86 -7.88 4.22
N LEU A 230 9.67 -7.24 3.06
CA LEU A 230 9.97 -7.85 1.76
C LEU A 230 11.45 -8.20 1.63
N MET A 231 12.36 -7.29 2.02
CA MET A 231 13.80 -7.51 1.93
C MET A 231 14.27 -8.68 2.82
N GLU A 232 13.66 -8.86 4.00
CA GLU A 232 13.88 -10.03 4.86
C GLU A 232 13.51 -11.35 4.17
N GLY A 233 12.54 -11.33 3.26
CA GLY A 233 12.18 -12.44 2.39
C GLY A 233 13.09 -12.58 1.17
N PHE A 234 13.42 -11.47 0.54
CA PHE A 234 14.18 -11.39 -0.71
C PHE A 234 15.64 -11.78 -0.54
N LYS A 235 16.31 -11.17 0.45
CA LYS A 235 17.75 -11.33 0.69
C LYS A 235 18.15 -12.80 0.85
N PRO A 236 17.50 -13.61 1.70
CA PRO A 236 17.89 -15.01 1.83
C PRO A 236 17.73 -15.84 0.55
N LEU A 237 16.77 -15.52 -0.33
CA LEU A 237 16.56 -16.25 -1.58
C LEU A 237 17.71 -16.03 -2.57
N ILE A 238 18.26 -14.81 -2.63
CA ILE A 238 19.36 -14.49 -3.53
C ILE A 238 20.71 -14.98 -2.99
N TYR A 239 21.01 -14.78 -1.70
CA TYR A 239 22.33 -15.13 -1.14
C TYR A 239 22.48 -16.63 -0.91
N ASN A 240 21.39 -17.33 -0.58
CA ASN A 240 21.44 -18.79 -0.37
C ASN A 240 21.04 -19.60 -1.60
N PHE A 241 20.90 -18.97 -2.78
CA PHE A 241 20.49 -19.64 -4.01
C PHE A 241 21.42 -20.83 -4.37
N LYS A 242 22.72 -20.69 -4.11
CA LYS A 242 23.75 -21.71 -4.36
C LYS A 242 24.08 -22.59 -3.14
N SER A 243 23.29 -22.49 -2.07
CA SER A 243 23.49 -23.30 -0.87
C SER A 243 23.41 -24.80 -1.20
N THR A 244 24.29 -25.60 -0.61
CA THR A 244 24.30 -27.08 -0.69
C THR A 244 23.41 -27.75 0.35
N SER A 245 22.80 -26.98 1.25
CA SER A 245 21.78 -27.50 2.18
C SER A 245 20.55 -27.97 1.40
N LYS A 246 20.18 -29.24 1.58
CA LYS A 246 18.96 -29.84 0.97
C LYS A 246 17.71 -29.00 1.21
N THR A 247 17.58 -28.40 2.40
CA THR A 247 16.45 -27.53 2.74
C THR A 247 16.41 -26.29 1.86
N TRP A 248 17.56 -25.63 1.65
CA TRP A 248 17.67 -24.45 0.80
C TRP A 248 17.54 -24.80 -0.67
N GLU A 249 18.15 -25.89 -1.13
CA GLU A 249 18.02 -26.36 -2.52
C GLU A 249 16.56 -26.53 -2.92
N LYS A 250 15.75 -27.19 -2.07
CA LYS A 250 14.31 -27.35 -2.29
C LYS A 250 13.58 -26.01 -2.25
N ARG A 251 13.93 -25.14 -1.29
CA ARG A 251 13.25 -23.84 -1.12
C ARG A 251 13.40 -22.91 -2.32
N VAL A 252 14.50 -23.00 -3.06
CA VAL A 252 14.80 -22.13 -4.21
C VAL A 252 14.70 -22.84 -5.56
N GLU A 253 14.27 -24.10 -5.59
CA GLU A 253 14.25 -24.92 -6.81
C GLU A 253 13.41 -24.29 -7.92
N CYS A 254 12.26 -23.73 -7.56
CA CYS A 254 11.36 -23.04 -8.47
C CYS A 254 11.97 -21.74 -9.03
N LEU A 255 12.96 -21.15 -8.34
CA LEU A 255 13.61 -19.90 -8.73
C LEU A 255 14.72 -20.12 -9.77
N ARG A 256 14.99 -21.37 -10.16
CA ARG A 256 16.04 -21.71 -11.10
C ARG A 256 15.60 -21.44 -12.54
N LYS A 257 16.53 -20.89 -13.32
CA LYS A 257 16.50 -20.83 -14.79
C LYS A 257 17.59 -21.76 -15.33
N LEU A 258 17.25 -22.62 -16.27
CA LEU A 258 18.22 -23.51 -16.89
C LEU A 258 19.05 -22.73 -17.92
N GLU A 259 20.36 -22.61 -17.68
CA GLU A 259 21.30 -21.92 -18.57
C GLU A 259 21.93 -22.87 -19.59
N LYS A 260 22.28 -24.07 -19.13
CA LYS A 260 22.86 -25.11 -19.97
C LYS A 260 22.23 -26.45 -19.66
N TRP A 261 21.57 -27.00 -20.68
CA TRP A 261 20.99 -28.33 -20.61
C TRP A 261 22.08 -29.41 -20.67
N HIS A 262 21.84 -30.51 -19.97
CA HIS A 262 22.65 -31.73 -20.03
C HIS A 262 21.77 -32.94 -19.66
N VAL A 263 22.05 -34.09 -20.28
CA VAL A 263 21.36 -35.37 -20.02
C VAL A 263 21.44 -35.74 -18.53
N PHE A 264 22.66 -35.76 -17.97
CA PHE A 264 22.88 -35.88 -16.52
C PHE A 264 22.46 -34.62 -15.74
N PRO A 265 21.52 -34.72 -14.78
CA PRO A 265 21.05 -33.58 -13.99
C PRO A 265 22.15 -32.85 -13.22
N SER A 266 23.15 -33.59 -12.71
CA SER A 266 24.30 -33.04 -11.97
C SER A 266 25.19 -32.12 -12.80
N LYS A 267 25.12 -32.20 -14.13
CA LYS A 267 25.90 -31.34 -15.06
C LYS A 267 25.10 -30.15 -15.59
N ARG A 268 23.82 -30.03 -15.24
CA ARG A 268 23.00 -28.88 -15.64
C ARG A 268 23.46 -27.64 -14.90
N LYS A 269 23.55 -26.51 -15.60
CA LYS A 269 23.87 -25.22 -14.99
C LYS A 269 22.59 -24.40 -14.84
N TYR A 270 22.38 -23.87 -13.65
CA TYR A 270 21.25 -23.01 -13.34
C TYR A 270 21.73 -21.62 -12.92
N SER A 271 20.99 -20.61 -13.36
CA SER A 271 21.05 -19.24 -12.85
C SER A 271 19.77 -18.95 -12.06
N ILE A 272 19.76 -17.79 -11.40
CA ILE A 272 18.59 -17.30 -10.71
C ILE A 272 17.64 -16.60 -11.71
N ASP A 273 16.37 -16.95 -11.65
CA ASP A 273 15.31 -16.29 -12.38
C ASP A 273 14.72 -15.17 -11.51
N TYR A 274 15.15 -13.93 -11.73
CA TYR A 274 14.72 -12.82 -10.89
C TYR A 274 13.21 -12.52 -10.98
N LYS A 275 12.54 -12.79 -12.10
CA LYS A 275 11.07 -12.67 -12.18
C LYS A 275 10.41 -13.69 -11.26
N LYS A 276 10.95 -14.90 -11.16
CA LYS A 276 10.48 -15.90 -10.18
C LYS A 276 10.89 -15.55 -8.75
N VAL A 277 12.03 -14.90 -8.52
CA VAL A 277 12.39 -14.39 -7.17
C VAL A 277 11.35 -13.39 -6.67
N ILE A 278 10.92 -12.44 -7.51
CA ILE A 278 9.84 -11.48 -7.17
C ILE A 278 8.60 -12.24 -6.67
N ARG A 279 8.12 -13.21 -7.45
CA ARG A 279 6.96 -14.05 -7.09
C ARG A 279 7.20 -14.86 -5.82
N GLY A 280 8.38 -15.48 -5.70
CA GLY A 280 8.75 -16.31 -4.55
C GLY A 280 8.91 -15.53 -3.25
N THR A 281 9.44 -14.30 -3.31
CA THR A 281 9.53 -13.41 -2.15
C THR A 281 8.15 -13.05 -1.61
N TRP A 282 7.25 -12.65 -2.52
CA TRP A 282 5.86 -12.36 -2.16
C TRP A 282 5.15 -13.61 -1.62
N ALA A 283 5.17 -14.73 -2.38
CA ALA A 283 4.47 -15.95 -2.00
C ALA A 283 5.04 -16.56 -0.70
N GLY A 284 6.35 -16.49 -0.48
CA GLY A 284 7.02 -17.03 0.70
C GLY A 284 6.82 -16.15 1.92
N LYS A 285 7.83 -15.34 2.24
CA LYS A 285 7.89 -14.58 3.50
C LYS A 285 6.76 -13.56 3.63
N TYR A 286 6.42 -12.85 2.56
CA TYR A 286 5.47 -11.75 2.66
C TYR A 286 4.04 -12.23 2.92
N ASN A 287 3.44 -12.93 1.95
CA ASN A 287 2.04 -13.34 2.01
C ASN A 287 1.79 -14.54 2.94
N SER A 288 2.79 -15.42 3.17
CA SER A 288 2.59 -16.59 4.05
C SER A 288 3.28 -16.51 5.41
N GLY A 289 4.14 -15.50 5.63
CA GLY A 289 5.01 -15.42 6.81
C GLY A 289 6.18 -16.41 6.80
N ASN A 290 6.30 -17.28 5.79
CA ASN A 290 7.20 -18.44 5.83
C ASN A 290 8.02 -18.63 4.55
N LEU A 291 9.34 -18.55 4.67
CA LEU A 291 10.29 -18.79 3.57
C LEU A 291 10.17 -20.21 2.98
N ASN A 292 9.73 -21.23 3.74
CA ASN A 292 9.53 -22.58 3.19
C ASN A 292 8.39 -22.66 2.16
N LYS A 293 7.50 -21.67 2.14
CA LYS A 293 6.42 -21.58 1.16
C LYS A 293 6.80 -20.78 -0.10
N THR A 294 8.08 -20.43 -0.27
CA THR A 294 8.59 -19.67 -1.43
C THR A 294 8.12 -20.29 -2.75
N CYS A 295 8.23 -21.60 -2.92
CA CYS A 295 7.88 -22.25 -4.19
C CYS A 295 6.40 -22.58 -4.39
N ARG A 296 5.50 -22.17 -3.49
CA ARG A 296 4.06 -22.45 -3.69
C ARG A 296 3.49 -21.80 -4.95
N PHE A 297 4.10 -20.71 -5.43
CA PHE A 297 3.68 -20.05 -6.67
C PHE A 297 3.85 -20.92 -7.93
N ALA A 298 4.75 -21.90 -7.85
CA ALA A 298 5.07 -22.79 -8.95
C ALA A 298 4.23 -24.08 -8.90
N ASP A 299 3.50 -24.31 -7.81
CA ASP A 299 2.65 -25.47 -7.64
C ASP A 299 1.24 -25.18 -8.19
N SER A 300 0.97 -25.70 -9.39
CA SER A 300 -0.34 -25.55 -10.05
C SER A 300 -1.48 -26.27 -9.34
N GLY A 301 -1.19 -27.19 -8.40
CA GLY A 301 -2.17 -27.88 -7.56
C GLY A 301 -2.39 -27.19 -6.21
N SER A 302 -1.68 -26.10 -5.92
CA SER A 302 -1.75 -25.43 -4.64
C SER A 302 -3.13 -24.79 -4.41
N PRO A 303 -3.70 -24.85 -3.18
CA PRO A 303 -4.88 -24.05 -2.84
C PRO A 303 -4.65 -22.54 -2.97
N TYR A 304 -3.39 -22.10 -3.11
CA TYR A 304 -3.03 -20.69 -3.28
C TYR A 304 -2.83 -20.28 -4.75
N LYS A 305 -3.02 -21.17 -5.73
CA LYS A 305 -2.78 -20.90 -7.15
C LYS A 305 -3.43 -19.61 -7.65
N GLY A 306 -4.69 -19.36 -7.26
CA GLY A 306 -5.41 -18.14 -7.68
C GLY A 306 -4.79 -16.84 -7.15
N HIS A 307 -4.18 -16.87 -5.96
CA HIS A 307 -3.46 -15.72 -5.42
C HIS A 307 -2.22 -15.42 -6.27
N ASP A 308 -1.51 -16.47 -6.66
CA ASP A 308 -0.31 -16.37 -7.51
C ASP A 308 -0.61 -15.96 -8.95
N GLU A 309 -1.73 -16.40 -9.52
CA GLU A 309 -2.24 -15.91 -10.81
C GLU A 309 -2.55 -14.40 -10.74
N GLY A 310 -3.19 -13.96 -9.65
CA GLY A 310 -3.44 -12.53 -9.39
C GLY A 310 -2.15 -11.71 -9.29
N PHE A 311 -1.17 -12.19 -8.52
CA PHE A 311 0.13 -11.53 -8.39
C PHE A 311 0.88 -11.47 -9.72
N LEU A 312 0.90 -12.56 -10.49
CA LEU A 312 1.54 -12.58 -11.80
C LEU A 312 0.89 -11.57 -12.76
N LYS A 313 -0.44 -11.48 -12.77
CA LYS A 313 -1.16 -10.48 -13.58
C LYS A 313 -0.77 -9.05 -13.21
N ASN A 314 -0.63 -8.75 -11.93
CA ASN A 314 -0.20 -7.42 -11.47
C ASN A 314 1.29 -7.15 -11.75
N LEU A 315 2.15 -8.16 -11.63
CA LEU A 315 3.54 -8.07 -12.06
C LEU A 315 3.63 -7.78 -13.57
N ASP A 316 2.85 -8.49 -14.39
CA ASP A 316 2.85 -8.28 -15.83
C ASP A 316 2.34 -6.86 -16.19
N LYS A 317 1.33 -6.34 -15.48
CA LYS A 317 0.91 -4.94 -15.62
C LYS A 317 2.03 -3.95 -15.27
N VAL A 318 2.75 -4.18 -14.18
CA VAL A 318 3.90 -3.33 -13.79
C VAL A 318 4.99 -3.36 -14.85
N LEU A 319 5.26 -4.54 -15.42
CA LEU A 319 6.23 -4.72 -16.48
C LEU A 319 5.77 -4.10 -17.80
N ASP A 320 4.48 -3.91 -18.03
CA ASP A 320 3.92 -3.36 -19.26
C ASP A 320 3.69 -1.83 -19.21
N ILE A 321 4.29 -1.15 -18.23
CA ILE A 321 4.04 0.27 -17.97
C ILE A 321 4.21 1.17 -19.21
N GLU A 322 5.18 0.89 -20.07
CA GLU A 322 5.48 1.65 -21.29
C GLU A 322 4.28 1.71 -22.27
N ASN A 323 3.35 0.75 -22.18
CA ASN A 323 2.15 0.68 -22.99
C ASN A 323 0.88 1.14 -22.24
N LEU A 324 1.01 1.59 -21.00
CA LEU A 324 -0.11 2.01 -20.15
C LEU A 324 -0.05 3.52 -19.89
N GLU A 325 -1.12 4.25 -20.20
CA GLU A 325 -1.24 5.67 -19.88
C GLU A 325 -1.36 5.91 -18.35
N LYS A 326 -2.16 5.07 -17.69
CA LYS A 326 -2.43 5.13 -16.24
C LYS A 326 -2.02 3.84 -15.54
N ILE A 327 -1.64 3.94 -14.26
CA ILE A 327 -1.37 2.77 -13.40
C ILE A 327 -2.47 2.54 -12.39
N GLY A 328 -2.80 1.27 -12.13
CA GLY A 328 -3.83 0.87 -11.17
C GLY A 328 -4.56 -0.40 -11.59
N VAL A 329 -5.52 -0.83 -10.77
CA VAL A 329 -6.32 -2.04 -11.04
C VAL A 329 -7.60 -1.72 -11.82
N PHE A 330 -8.29 -0.63 -11.46
CA PHE A 330 -9.56 -0.19 -12.06
C PHE A 330 -9.39 1.22 -12.64
N ASP A 331 -10.12 1.56 -13.69
CA ASP A 331 -10.08 2.91 -14.30
C ASP A 331 -10.45 4.01 -13.30
N SER A 332 -11.38 3.71 -12.39
CA SER A 332 -11.81 4.63 -11.35
C SER A 332 -10.76 4.87 -10.26
N THR A 333 -9.76 3.99 -10.13
CA THR A 333 -8.67 4.10 -9.15
C THR A 333 -7.31 4.29 -9.81
N SER A 334 -7.24 4.21 -11.14
CA SER A 334 -6.00 4.39 -11.88
C SER A 334 -5.67 5.87 -11.99
N PHE A 335 -4.38 6.16 -12.11
CA PHE A 335 -3.87 7.52 -12.14
C PHE A 335 -2.70 7.66 -13.10
N GLU A 336 -2.57 8.85 -13.67
CA GLU A 336 -1.34 9.31 -14.31
C GLU A 336 -0.31 9.70 -13.25
N MET A 337 0.93 9.90 -13.69
CA MET A 337 1.99 10.51 -12.90
C MET A 337 2.51 11.75 -13.63
N ASN A 338 3.18 12.64 -12.90
CA ASN A 338 4.02 13.66 -13.52
C ASN A 338 5.20 12.99 -14.26
N GLU A 339 5.89 13.76 -15.09
CA GLU A 339 6.98 13.26 -15.94
C GLU A 339 8.12 12.62 -15.13
N GLU A 340 8.49 13.22 -13.99
CA GLU A 340 9.59 12.73 -13.14
C GLU A 340 9.29 11.35 -12.56
N SER A 341 8.16 11.19 -11.86
CA SER A 341 7.77 9.90 -11.26
C SER A 341 7.50 8.84 -12.32
N ARG A 342 6.90 9.23 -13.47
CA ARG A 342 6.69 8.35 -14.63
C ARG A 342 8.01 7.84 -15.18
N SER A 343 8.95 8.74 -15.46
CA SER A 343 10.25 8.40 -16.05
C SER A 343 11.09 7.53 -15.12
N ALA A 344 11.05 7.79 -13.81
CA ALA A 344 11.74 6.96 -12.82
C ALA A 344 11.14 5.54 -12.76
N TYR A 345 9.81 5.43 -12.77
CA TYR A 345 9.12 4.15 -12.81
C TYR A 345 9.51 3.36 -14.07
N GLU A 346 9.42 3.98 -15.25
CA GLU A 346 9.77 3.36 -16.53
C GLU A 346 11.24 2.92 -16.57
N GLN A 347 12.16 3.74 -16.05
CA GLN A 347 13.57 3.38 -15.97
C GLN A 347 13.83 2.18 -15.07
N ILE A 348 13.13 2.03 -13.93
CA ILE A 348 13.21 0.83 -13.08
C ILE A 348 12.82 -0.42 -13.88
N ILE A 349 11.71 -0.35 -14.62
CA ILE A 349 11.20 -1.49 -15.38
C ILE A 349 12.08 -1.82 -16.58
N SER A 350 12.55 -0.80 -17.30
CA SER A 350 13.49 -0.97 -18.41
C SER A 350 14.81 -1.60 -17.94
N ASN A 351 15.39 -1.10 -16.85
CA ASN A 351 16.58 -1.69 -16.23
C ASN A 351 16.36 -3.17 -15.82
N PHE A 352 15.18 -3.51 -15.31
CA PHE A 352 14.85 -4.89 -14.96
C PHE A 352 14.74 -5.79 -16.19
N LYS A 353 14.08 -5.34 -17.26
CA LYS A 353 13.90 -6.10 -18.51
C LYS A 353 15.23 -6.30 -19.25
N ASN A 354 16.04 -5.25 -19.33
CA ASN A 354 17.26 -5.21 -20.13
C ASN A 354 18.53 -5.57 -19.34
N GLU A 355 18.39 -5.81 -18.03
CA GLU A 355 19.49 -6.10 -17.10
C GLU A 355 20.53 -4.95 -17.03
N GLU A 356 20.06 -3.71 -17.15
CA GLU A 356 20.88 -2.49 -17.17
C GLU A 356 20.91 -1.77 -15.81
N ASN A 357 21.77 -0.76 -15.69
CA ASN A 357 21.90 0.09 -14.50
C ASN A 357 21.88 1.59 -14.86
N ASN A 358 20.93 2.02 -15.70
CA ASN A 358 20.74 3.45 -15.95
C ASN A 358 19.97 4.07 -14.77
N ARG A 359 20.47 5.14 -14.17
CA ARG A 359 19.89 5.70 -12.93
C ARG A 359 19.48 7.16 -13.00
N ASP A 360 19.71 7.85 -14.12
CA ASP A 360 19.50 9.31 -14.20
C ASP A 360 18.06 9.75 -13.87
N LYS A 361 17.05 8.97 -14.30
CA LYS A 361 15.64 9.26 -14.03
C LYS A 361 15.23 8.84 -12.63
N ILE A 362 15.79 7.74 -12.12
CA ILE A 362 15.57 7.30 -10.74
C ILE A 362 16.13 8.35 -9.77
N GLU A 363 17.35 8.81 -9.98
CA GLU A 363 18.03 9.80 -9.11
C GLU A 363 17.28 11.14 -9.04
N ALA A 364 16.57 11.54 -10.10
CA ALA A 364 15.77 12.75 -10.11
C ALA A 364 14.69 12.78 -9.00
N ILE A 365 14.17 11.63 -8.60
CA ILE A 365 13.15 11.52 -7.54
C ILE A 365 13.70 11.03 -6.19
N LEU A 366 14.97 10.64 -6.13
CA LEU A 366 15.62 10.22 -4.88
C LEU A 366 16.04 11.39 -3.99
N ASN A 367 16.27 12.56 -4.59
CA ASN A 367 16.69 13.79 -3.92
C ASN A 367 15.54 14.57 -3.28
#